data_AF-A0A420TVL7-F1
#
_entry.id   AF-A0A420TVL7-F1
#
_cell.length_a   1.000
_cell.length_b   1.000
_cell.length_c   1.000
_cell.angle_alpha   90.00
_cell.angle_beta   90.00
_cell.angle_gamma   90.00
#
_symmetry.space_group_name_H-M   'P 1'
#
loop_
_entity.id
_entity.type
_entity.pdbx_description
1 polymer ?
#
loop_
_entity_poly.entity_id
_entity_poly.type
_entity_poly.pdbx_seq_one_letter_code
_entity_poly.pdbx_strand_id
1 'polypeptide(L)'
;MRNPSPAVSRTIALTSLPLEHLAASFIIEASHFFDIDPSWEWPKLTSLVLTSRLLKPEEDSTKIGALLQAAAVAALRMPRLETMEIWNGQKGLAALFQFRVNRGSKQASILWRGTWKYHITTSILRAWEAVGDLHATWSLDVVQEQVDKAAIRSHGDALHHLMLSGQAIRSVSLQQIWREQKCLEGVETLS
;
A
#
# COMPACT_ATOMS: atom_id res chain seq x y z
N MET A 1 -1.89 5.71 18.73
CA MET A 1 -1.53 6.12 17.35
C MET A 1 -2.26 7.38 16.94
N ARG A 2 -1.53 8.42 16.51
CA ARG A 2 -2.08 9.69 16.01
C ARG A 2 -2.83 9.45 14.69
N ASN A 3 -3.99 10.09 14.49
CA ASN A 3 -4.66 10.11 13.17
C ASN A 3 -3.79 10.95 12.22
N PRO A 4 -3.24 10.40 11.12
CA PRO A 4 -2.52 11.21 10.15
C PRO A 4 -3.43 12.29 9.59
N SER A 5 -2.96 13.54 9.58
CA SER A 5 -3.76 14.65 9.07
C SER A 5 -3.99 14.50 7.57
N PRO A 6 -5.21 14.73 7.05
CA PRO A 6 -5.46 14.79 5.62
C PRO A 6 -4.52 15.75 4.90
N ALA A 7 -4.20 16.89 5.52
CA ALA A 7 -3.31 17.89 4.96
C ALA A 7 -1.87 17.36 4.76
N VAL A 8 -1.38 16.51 5.67
CA VAL A 8 -0.04 15.89 5.56
C VAL A 8 -0.02 14.89 4.41
N SER A 9 -1.05 14.05 4.31
CA SER A 9 -1.18 13.07 3.21
C SER A 9 -1.26 13.76 1.85
N ARG A 10 -2.04 14.85 1.76
CA ARG A 10 -2.17 15.68 0.55
C ARG A 10 -0.86 16.36 0.17
N THR A 11 -0.12 16.86 1.15
CA THR A 11 1.19 17.48 0.93
C THR A 11 2.18 16.46 0.38
N ILE A 12 2.23 15.27 0.98
CA ILE A 12 3.11 14.20 0.50
C ILE A 12 2.75 13.78 -0.93
N ALA A 13 1.46 13.61 -1.25
CA ALA A 13 1.01 13.35 -2.61
C ALA A 13 1.50 14.41 -3.60
N LEU A 14 1.29 15.70 -3.32
CA LEU A 14 1.77 16.82 -4.15
C LEU A 14 3.29 16.82 -4.34
N THR A 15 4.04 16.64 -3.26
CA THR A 15 5.51 16.66 -3.33
C THR A 15 6.07 15.42 -4.03
N SER A 16 5.27 14.35 -4.19
CA SER A 16 5.70 13.09 -4.79
C SER A 16 5.54 13.01 -6.31
N LEU A 17 4.82 13.96 -6.93
CA LEU A 17 4.59 13.99 -8.38
C LEU A 17 5.86 13.78 -9.24
N PRO A 18 7.03 14.37 -8.93
CA PRO A 18 8.23 14.17 -9.74
C PRO A 18 9.05 12.92 -9.40
N LEU A 19 8.66 12.15 -8.37
CA LEU A 19 9.46 11.03 -7.84
C LEU A 19 9.28 9.75 -8.66
N GLU A 20 10.32 8.92 -8.66
CA GLU A 20 10.28 7.54 -9.19
C GLU A 20 9.82 6.54 -8.12
N HIS A 21 10.16 6.80 -6.86
CA HIS A 21 9.84 5.92 -5.74
C HIS A 21 9.29 6.74 -4.58
N LEU A 22 8.20 6.27 -3.98
CA LEU A 22 7.66 6.81 -2.73
C LEU A 22 7.35 5.66 -1.76
N ALA A 23 7.90 5.77 -0.56
CA ALA A 23 7.48 4.98 0.59
C ALA A 23 7.09 5.93 1.72
N ALA A 24 5.82 5.93 2.11
CA ALA A 24 5.31 6.76 3.20
C ALA A 24 4.49 5.88 4.14
N SER A 25 5.18 5.37 5.16
CA SER A 25 4.60 4.50 6.18
C SER A 25 4.35 5.27 7.48
N PHE A 26 3.25 4.97 8.17
CA PHE A 26 2.84 5.53 9.49
C PHE A 26 2.64 7.05 9.61
N ILE A 27 3.17 7.86 8.68
CA ILE A 27 3.05 9.32 8.66
C ILE A 27 1.83 9.82 7.88
N ILE A 28 1.23 8.97 7.04
CA ILE A 28 0.04 9.25 6.24
C ILE A 28 -1.01 8.15 6.38
N GLU A 29 -2.21 8.45 5.90
CA GLU A 29 -3.27 7.48 5.68
C GLU A 29 -3.52 7.40 4.17
N ALA A 30 -3.40 6.20 3.59
CA ALA A 30 -3.48 6.02 2.14
C ALA A 30 -4.79 6.55 1.54
N SER A 31 -5.92 6.47 2.27
CA SER A 31 -7.19 7.00 1.78
C SER A 31 -7.16 8.52 1.55
N HIS A 32 -6.38 9.25 2.33
CA HIS A 32 -6.18 10.70 2.14
C HIS A 32 -5.13 11.01 1.07
N PHE A 33 -4.16 10.10 0.83
CA PHE A 33 -3.22 10.23 -0.28
C PHE A 33 -3.93 10.10 -1.63
N PHE A 34 -4.91 9.19 -1.72
CA PHE A 34 -5.69 8.95 -2.93
C PHE A 34 -6.91 9.88 -3.10
N ASP A 35 -7.07 10.89 -2.25
CA ASP A 35 -8.01 12.00 -2.47
C ASP A 35 -7.41 12.96 -3.51
N ILE A 36 -7.40 12.49 -4.75
CA ILE A 36 -6.61 13.03 -5.84
C ILE A 36 -7.31 14.21 -6.50
N ASP A 37 -6.55 15.27 -6.72
CA ASP A 37 -6.95 16.32 -7.66
C ASP A 37 -6.79 15.78 -9.10
N PRO A 38 -7.81 15.87 -9.96
CA PRO A 38 -7.75 15.34 -11.32
C PRO A 38 -6.60 15.88 -12.19
N SER A 39 -5.98 17.01 -11.80
CA SER A 39 -4.82 17.59 -12.48
C SER A 39 -3.48 16.93 -12.12
N TRP A 40 -3.44 16.05 -11.11
CA TRP A 40 -2.20 15.45 -10.65
C TRP A 40 -1.81 14.23 -11.48
N GLU A 41 -0.52 14.19 -11.82
CA GLU A 41 0.09 13.08 -12.55
C GLU A 41 1.45 12.74 -11.97
N TRP A 42 1.77 11.45 -11.97
CA TRP A 42 3.05 10.90 -11.53
C TRP A 42 3.76 10.26 -12.72
N PRO A 43 4.33 11.06 -13.64
CA PRO A 43 4.86 10.56 -14.90
C PRO A 43 6.06 9.62 -14.75
N LYS A 44 6.71 9.64 -13.58
CA LYS A 44 7.94 8.90 -13.29
C LYS A 44 7.78 7.79 -12.26
N LEU A 45 6.68 7.78 -11.49
CA LEU A 45 6.55 6.88 -10.35
C LEU A 45 6.44 5.43 -10.81
N THR A 46 7.36 4.60 -10.35
CA THR A 46 7.41 3.15 -10.60
C THR A 46 7.06 2.34 -9.35
N SER A 47 7.32 2.88 -8.15
CA SER A 47 7.05 2.20 -6.88
C SER A 47 6.36 3.12 -5.88
N LEU A 48 5.23 2.65 -5.33
CA LEU A 48 4.47 3.33 -4.29
C LEU A 48 4.18 2.38 -3.13
N VAL A 49 4.57 2.75 -1.91
CA VAL A 49 4.28 2.01 -0.68
C VAL A 49 3.64 2.93 0.35
N LEU A 50 2.42 2.63 0.76
CA LEU A 50 1.65 3.42 1.72
C LEU A 50 1.09 2.57 2.86
N THR A 51 0.92 3.17 4.03
CA THR A 51 0.19 2.55 5.14
C THR A 51 -1.27 2.96 5.13
N SER A 52 -2.18 2.04 5.46
CA SER A 52 -3.58 2.36 5.73
C SER A 52 -4.15 1.58 6.89
N ARG A 53 -4.74 2.27 7.87
CA ARG A 53 -5.35 1.62 9.03
C ARG A 53 -6.71 0.99 8.73
N LEU A 54 -7.23 1.20 7.52
CA LEU A 54 -8.44 0.54 7.03
C LEU A 54 -8.21 -0.96 6.79
N LEU A 55 -6.97 -1.39 6.55
CA LEU A 55 -6.63 -2.80 6.39
C LEU A 55 -6.60 -3.48 7.76
N LYS A 56 -7.77 -3.79 8.31
CA LYS A 56 -7.99 -4.61 9.52
C LYS A 56 -9.30 -5.41 9.39
N PRO A 57 -9.43 -6.59 10.03
CA PRO A 57 -10.61 -7.46 9.90
C PRO A 57 -11.92 -6.81 10.34
N GLU A 58 -11.88 -5.91 11.33
CA GLU A 58 -13.06 -5.29 11.94
C GLU A 58 -13.54 -4.05 11.16
N GLU A 59 -12.80 -3.60 10.15
CA GLU A 59 -13.21 -2.46 9.35
C GLU A 59 -14.31 -2.85 8.36
N ASP A 60 -15.14 -1.88 8.03
CA ASP A 60 -16.16 -2.02 7.00
C ASP A 60 -15.52 -2.37 5.64
N SER A 61 -15.94 -3.49 5.06
CA SER A 61 -15.46 -3.95 3.75
C SER A 61 -15.73 -2.93 2.64
N THR A 62 -16.75 -2.09 2.78
CA THR A 62 -17.04 -1.01 1.83
C THR A 62 -15.96 0.07 1.84
N LYS A 63 -15.37 0.39 3.01
CA LYS A 63 -14.28 1.36 3.12
C LYS A 63 -12.97 0.82 2.56
N ILE A 64 -12.67 -0.45 2.82
CA ILE A 64 -11.51 -1.13 2.20
C ILE A 64 -11.70 -1.13 0.68
N GLY A 65 -12.89 -1.48 0.19
CA GLY A 65 -13.20 -1.45 -1.23
C GLY A 65 -13.05 -0.07 -1.86
N ALA A 66 -13.56 0.98 -1.20
CA ALA A 66 -13.42 2.37 -1.65
C ALA A 66 -11.94 2.81 -1.72
N LEU A 67 -11.13 2.44 -0.71
CA LEU A 67 -9.68 2.69 -0.72
C LEU A 67 -9.01 2.03 -1.93
N LEU A 68 -9.28 0.75 -2.18
CA LEU A 68 -8.66 0.01 -3.28
C LEU A 68 -9.11 0.49 -4.66
N GLN A 69 -10.33 1.02 -4.79
CA GLN A 69 -10.80 1.67 -6.00
C GLN A 69 -10.14 3.04 -6.21
N ALA A 70 -10.02 3.86 -5.16
CA ALA A 70 -9.33 5.14 -5.24
C ALA A 70 -7.84 4.95 -5.62
N ALA A 71 -7.20 3.91 -5.09
CA ALA A 71 -5.85 3.51 -5.46
C ALA A 71 -5.73 3.13 -6.95
N ALA A 72 -6.72 2.42 -7.51
CA ALA A 72 -6.75 2.10 -8.94
C ALA A 72 -6.91 3.37 -9.80
N VAL A 73 -7.80 4.29 -9.41
CA VAL A 73 -7.97 5.59 -10.08
C VAL A 73 -6.66 6.39 -10.06
N ALA A 74 -5.93 6.36 -8.94
CA ALA A 74 -4.60 6.95 -8.83
C ALA A 74 -3.59 6.31 -9.79
N ALA A 75 -3.59 4.99 -9.87
CA ALA A 75 -2.68 4.23 -10.72
C ALA A 75 -2.85 4.57 -12.22
N LEU A 76 -4.05 4.92 -12.67
CA LEU A 76 -4.29 5.42 -14.04
C LEU A 76 -3.52 6.72 -14.36
N ARG A 77 -3.09 7.47 -13.34
CA ARG A 77 -2.27 8.69 -13.46
C ARG A 77 -0.77 8.43 -13.25
N MET A 78 -0.37 7.17 -13.16
CA MET A 78 1.00 6.71 -12.92
C MET A 78 1.46 5.83 -14.08
N PRO A 79 1.75 6.38 -15.28
CA PRO A 79 1.98 5.58 -16.49
C PRO A 79 3.22 4.68 -16.44
N ARG A 80 4.10 4.86 -15.45
CA ARG A 80 5.30 4.04 -15.25
C ARG A 80 5.18 3.10 -14.05
N LEU A 81 4.02 3.04 -13.39
CA LEU A 81 3.84 2.24 -12.20
C LEU A 81 4.16 0.76 -12.47
N GLU A 82 5.04 0.21 -11.63
CA GLU A 82 5.42 -1.20 -11.65
C GLU A 82 4.92 -1.91 -10.40
N THR A 83 4.87 -1.23 -9.26
CA THR A 83 4.36 -1.80 -8.01
C THR A 83 3.67 -0.74 -7.16
N MET A 84 2.48 -1.08 -6.66
CA MET A 84 1.78 -0.34 -5.61
C MET A 84 1.47 -1.27 -4.44
N GLU A 85 1.82 -0.85 -3.23
CA GLU A 85 1.62 -1.59 -2.00
C GLU A 85 0.90 -0.73 -0.97
N ILE A 86 -0.22 -1.24 -0.47
CA ILE A 86 -0.96 -0.66 0.64
C ILE A 86 -0.96 -1.69 1.75
N TRP A 87 -0.45 -1.33 2.91
CA TRP A 87 -0.26 -2.30 3.99
C TRP A 87 -0.65 -1.76 5.36
N ASN A 88 -0.87 -2.68 6.28
CA ASN A 88 -1.04 -2.41 7.70
C ASN A 88 -0.43 -3.55 8.51
N GLY A 89 0.05 -3.22 9.70
CA GLY A 89 0.69 -4.20 10.56
C GLY A 89 0.69 -3.73 12.00
N GLN A 90 0.31 -4.62 12.92
CA GLN A 90 0.51 -4.50 14.36
C GLN A 90 0.51 -5.92 14.95
N LYS A 91 0.76 -6.07 16.26
CA LYS A 91 0.76 -7.39 16.90
C LYS A 91 -0.55 -8.15 16.60
N GLY A 92 -0.42 -9.35 16.04
CA GLY A 92 -1.52 -10.25 15.65
C GLY A 92 -2.24 -9.89 14.34
N LEU A 93 -1.88 -8.79 13.68
CA LEU A 93 -2.59 -8.25 12.53
C LEU A 93 -1.60 -7.80 11.46
N ALA A 94 -1.70 -8.36 10.26
CA ALA A 94 -0.96 -7.87 9.11
C ALA A 94 -1.79 -8.05 7.84
N ALA A 95 -1.79 -7.05 6.96
CA ALA A 95 -2.32 -7.19 5.61
C ALA A 95 -1.56 -6.33 4.61
N LEU A 96 -1.50 -6.83 3.39
CA LEU A 96 -0.91 -6.22 2.22
C LEU A 96 -1.86 -6.42 1.04
N PHE A 97 -2.25 -5.31 0.44
CA PHE A 97 -2.69 -5.28 -0.95
C PHE A 97 -1.49 -4.87 -1.81
N GLN A 98 -1.16 -5.68 -2.82
CA GLN A 98 -0.11 -5.36 -3.78
C GLN A 98 -0.67 -5.46 -5.20
N PHE A 99 -0.47 -4.41 -5.99
CA PHE A 99 -0.55 -4.48 -7.44
C PHE A 99 0.87 -4.54 -7.99
N ARG A 100 1.14 -5.47 -8.90
CA ARG A 100 2.42 -5.57 -9.59
C ARG A 100 2.22 -5.74 -11.08
N VAL A 101 3.13 -5.15 -11.82
CA VAL A 101 3.24 -5.24 -13.26
C VAL A 101 4.54 -5.93 -13.62
N ASN A 102 4.47 -6.90 -14.51
CA ASN A 102 5.63 -7.47 -15.18
C ASN A 102 5.55 -7.15 -16.68
N ARG A 103 6.29 -6.12 -17.08
CA ARG A 103 6.35 -5.69 -18.50
C ARG A 103 6.97 -6.74 -19.42
N GLY A 104 7.87 -7.57 -18.89
CA GLY A 104 8.53 -8.64 -19.66
C GLY A 104 7.56 -9.76 -20.05
N SER A 105 6.66 -10.14 -19.14
CA SER A 105 5.60 -11.14 -19.40
C SER A 105 4.25 -10.55 -19.80
N LYS A 106 4.13 -9.20 -19.89
CA LYS A 106 2.88 -8.47 -20.16
C LYS A 106 1.73 -8.92 -19.25
N GLN A 107 2.02 -8.98 -17.96
CA GLN A 107 1.11 -9.51 -16.96
C GLN A 107 1.02 -8.55 -15.79
N ALA A 108 -0.20 -8.38 -15.27
CA ALA A 108 -0.45 -7.70 -14.02
C ALA A 108 -0.94 -8.71 -12.98
N SER A 109 -0.66 -8.44 -11.71
CA SER A 109 -1.21 -9.23 -10.62
C SER A 109 -1.64 -8.36 -9.46
N ILE A 110 -2.72 -8.78 -8.81
CA ILE A 110 -3.12 -8.34 -7.49
C ILE A 110 -2.82 -9.47 -6.51
N LEU A 111 -2.14 -9.13 -5.42
CA LEU A 111 -1.91 -10.00 -4.29
C LEU A 111 -2.61 -9.42 -3.06
N TRP A 112 -3.44 -10.24 -2.41
CA TRP A 112 -3.81 -10.02 -1.02
C TRP A 112 -3.03 -11.00 -0.13
N ARG A 113 -2.20 -10.48 0.77
CA ARG A 113 -1.49 -11.27 1.76
C ARG A 113 -1.82 -10.75 3.15
N GLY A 114 -2.28 -11.59 4.07
CA GLY A 114 -2.54 -11.13 5.43
C GLY A 114 -2.94 -12.20 6.43
N THR A 115 -3.14 -11.80 7.69
CA THR A 115 -3.59 -12.69 8.76
C THR A 115 -5.09 -13.03 8.67
N TRP A 116 -5.80 -12.42 7.73
CA TRP A 116 -7.18 -12.72 7.35
C TRP A 116 -7.36 -12.70 5.84
N LYS A 117 -8.43 -13.36 5.38
CA LYS A 117 -8.84 -13.35 3.97
C LYS A 117 -9.70 -12.12 3.71
N TYR A 118 -9.49 -11.48 2.56
CA TYR A 118 -10.33 -10.40 2.07
C TYR A 118 -10.95 -10.81 0.74
N HIS A 119 -12.25 -10.60 0.58
CA HIS A 119 -12.94 -10.86 -0.68
C HIS A 119 -12.75 -9.66 -1.61
N ILE A 120 -11.89 -9.81 -2.62
CA ILE A 120 -11.71 -8.81 -3.68
C ILE A 120 -12.93 -8.89 -4.60
N THR A 121 -13.78 -7.87 -4.54
CA THR A 121 -15.02 -7.81 -5.31
C THR A 121 -14.77 -7.54 -6.79
N THR A 122 -15.73 -7.90 -7.65
CA THR A 122 -15.67 -7.64 -9.09
C THR A 122 -15.49 -6.16 -9.43
N SER A 123 -16.03 -5.24 -8.62
CA SER A 123 -15.86 -3.80 -8.85
C SER A 123 -14.42 -3.35 -8.61
N ILE A 124 -13.74 -3.92 -7.62
CA ILE A 124 -12.30 -3.66 -7.39
C ILE A 124 -11.49 -4.26 -8.55
N LEU A 125 -11.78 -5.50 -8.97
CA LEU A 125 -11.08 -6.13 -10.10
C LEU A 125 -11.17 -5.29 -11.36
N ARG A 126 -12.38 -4.85 -11.76
CA ARG A 126 -12.58 -3.99 -12.94
C ARG A 126 -11.81 -2.68 -12.87
N ALA A 127 -11.71 -2.07 -11.69
CA ALA A 127 -10.95 -0.85 -11.52
C ALA A 127 -9.46 -1.05 -11.80
N TRP A 128 -8.91 -2.21 -11.39
CA TRP A 128 -7.51 -2.56 -11.63
C TRP A 128 -7.23 -3.17 -13.01
N GLU A 129 -8.21 -3.83 -13.63
CA GLU A 129 -8.14 -4.24 -15.05
C GLU A 129 -7.91 -3.04 -15.95
N ALA A 130 -8.62 -1.93 -15.71
CA ALA A 130 -8.43 -0.68 -16.45
C ALA A 130 -6.99 -0.13 -16.35
N VAL A 131 -6.30 -0.37 -15.23
CA VAL A 131 -4.88 -0.01 -15.05
C VAL A 131 -3.98 -0.89 -15.92
N GLY A 132 -4.29 -2.18 -16.02
CA GLY A 132 -3.58 -3.12 -16.90
C GLY A 132 -3.81 -2.83 -18.39
N ASP A 133 -5.02 -2.45 -18.77
CA ASP A 133 -5.39 -2.12 -20.15
C ASP A 133 -4.66 -0.89 -20.69
N LEU A 134 -4.42 0.10 -19.84
CA LEU A 134 -3.60 1.27 -20.16
C LEU A 134 -2.17 0.89 -20.64
N HIS A 135 -1.69 -0.30 -20.25
CA HIS A 135 -0.32 -0.75 -20.49
C HIS A 135 -0.16 -1.87 -21.53
N ALA A 136 -1.19 -2.13 -22.35
CA ALA A 136 -1.25 -3.09 -23.46
C ALA A 136 -2.00 -4.41 -23.16
N THR A 137 -3.19 -4.30 -22.56
CA THR A 137 -4.15 -5.41 -22.40
C THR A 137 -3.54 -6.60 -21.66
N TRP A 138 -2.99 -6.34 -20.48
CA TRP A 138 -2.38 -7.38 -19.65
C TRP A 138 -3.44 -8.23 -18.96
N SER A 139 -3.19 -9.53 -18.87
CA SER A 139 -4.00 -10.39 -18.01
C SER A 139 -3.78 -10.01 -16.55
N LEU A 140 -4.87 -9.88 -15.79
CA LEU A 140 -4.83 -9.57 -14.36
C LEU A 140 -5.04 -10.86 -13.54
N ASP A 141 -3.97 -11.31 -12.88
CA ASP A 141 -4.06 -12.43 -11.96
C ASP A 141 -4.39 -11.97 -10.54
N VAL A 142 -5.11 -12.81 -9.80
CA VAL A 142 -5.47 -12.55 -8.41
C VAL A 142 -4.92 -13.66 -7.54
N VAL A 143 -4.03 -13.29 -6.61
CA VAL A 143 -3.40 -14.21 -5.67
C VAL A 143 -3.85 -13.87 -4.25
N GLN A 144 -4.14 -14.89 -3.45
CA GLN A 144 -4.42 -14.74 -2.03
C GLN A 144 -3.50 -15.62 -1.21
N GLU A 145 -2.87 -15.02 -0.21
CA GLU A 145 -1.97 -15.72 0.70
C GLU A 145 -2.33 -15.40 2.15
N GLN A 146 -2.22 -16.42 2.99
CA GLN A 146 -2.53 -16.30 4.41
C GLN A 146 -1.25 -16.35 5.24
N VAL A 147 -1.15 -15.45 6.20
CA VAL A 147 -0.05 -15.36 7.17
C VAL A 147 -0.57 -15.81 8.53
N ASP A 148 0.24 -16.57 9.27
CA ASP A 148 -0.12 -16.94 10.63
C ASP A 148 -0.09 -15.72 11.55
N LYS A 149 -1.21 -15.44 12.21
CA LYS A 149 -1.33 -14.36 13.21
C LYS A 149 -0.33 -14.51 14.36
N ALA A 150 0.05 -15.74 14.72
CA ALA A 150 0.99 -16.00 15.81
C ALA A 150 2.44 -15.61 15.46
N ALA A 151 2.74 -15.51 14.16
CA ALA A 151 4.02 -15.02 13.66
C ALA A 151 4.15 -13.50 13.76
N ILE A 152 3.04 -12.76 13.80
CA ILE A 152 3.05 -11.30 13.85
C ILE A 152 3.12 -10.82 15.30
N ARG A 153 4.32 -10.69 15.87
CA ARG A 153 4.50 -10.25 17.27
C ARG A 153 4.67 -8.74 17.40
N SER A 154 5.04 -8.07 16.32
CA SER A 154 5.32 -6.64 16.24
C SER A 154 5.02 -6.05 14.86
N HIS A 155 5.13 -4.73 14.73
CA HIS A 155 5.08 -4.03 13.43
C HIS A 155 6.23 -4.46 12.51
N GLY A 156 7.42 -4.70 13.07
CA GLY A 156 8.58 -5.20 12.34
C GLY A 156 8.34 -6.61 11.78
N ASP A 157 7.69 -7.48 12.54
CA ASP A 157 7.33 -8.82 12.06
C ASP A 157 6.30 -8.74 10.93
N ALA A 158 5.31 -7.84 11.03
CA ALA A 158 4.37 -7.61 9.93
C ALA A 158 5.11 -7.20 8.64
N LEU A 159 6.04 -6.24 8.73
CA LEU A 159 6.82 -5.82 7.57
C LEU A 159 7.66 -6.96 6.97
N HIS A 160 8.27 -7.78 7.84
CA HIS A 160 9.07 -8.93 7.42
C HIS A 160 8.21 -10.01 6.73
N HIS A 161 7.10 -10.40 7.35
CA HIS A 161 6.23 -11.48 6.86
C HIS A 161 5.37 -11.09 5.66
N LEU A 162 5.02 -9.81 5.53
CA LEU A 162 4.31 -9.33 4.34
C LEU A 162 5.21 -9.31 3.10
N MET A 163 6.54 -9.42 3.26
CA MET A 163 7.54 -9.41 2.18
C MET A 163 7.23 -8.35 1.12
N LEU A 164 7.12 -7.08 1.55
CA LEU A 164 7.00 -5.95 0.65
C LEU A 164 8.12 -6.02 -0.40
N SER A 165 7.81 -5.69 -1.65
CA SER A 165 8.72 -5.88 -2.76
C SER A 165 10.02 -5.10 -2.53
N GLY A 166 11.14 -5.81 -2.70
CA GLY A 166 12.47 -5.43 -2.24
C GLY A 166 13.15 -4.23 -2.91
N GLN A 167 12.41 -3.28 -3.49
CA GLN A 167 12.97 -1.97 -3.89
C GLN A 167 12.73 -0.89 -2.82
N ALA A 168 11.55 -0.81 -2.21
CA ALA A 168 11.29 0.13 -1.10
C ALA A 168 12.05 -0.21 0.19
N ILE A 169 12.45 -1.48 0.31
CA ILE A 169 13.20 -2.02 1.46
C ILE A 169 14.72 -1.86 1.32
N ARG A 170 15.24 -1.50 0.13
CA ARG A 170 16.69 -1.30 -0.03
C ARG A 170 17.09 0.10 0.46
N SER A 171 17.58 0.07 1.71
CA SER A 171 18.64 0.86 2.34
C SER A 171 18.34 2.15 3.11
N VAL A 172 17.17 2.80 2.99
CA VAL A 172 16.88 3.99 3.85
C VAL A 172 15.60 3.85 4.67
N SER A 173 14.52 3.35 4.07
CA SER A 173 13.21 3.24 4.74
C SER A 173 13.18 2.22 5.88
N LEU A 174 13.92 1.10 5.79
CA LEU A 174 13.99 0.13 6.90
C LEU A 174 14.64 0.71 8.15
N GLN A 175 15.76 1.44 8.01
CA GLN A 175 16.40 2.10 9.14
C GLN A 175 15.52 3.20 9.71
N GLN A 176 14.79 3.93 8.87
CA GLN A 176 13.87 4.97 9.30
C GLN A 176 12.64 4.38 10.01
N ILE A 177 12.02 3.33 9.47
CA ILE A 177 10.91 2.59 10.10
C ILE A 177 11.36 2.01 11.45
N TRP A 178 12.56 1.40 11.53
CA TRP A 178 13.10 0.92 12.80
C TRP A 178 13.42 2.05 13.79
N ARG A 179 13.88 3.22 13.33
CA ARG A 179 14.11 4.40 14.19
C ARG A 179 12.80 4.98 14.71
N GLU A 180 11.78 5.11 13.87
CA GLU A 180 10.44 5.58 14.23
C GLU A 180 9.76 4.61 15.19
N GLN A 181 9.91 3.29 14.99
CA GLN A 181 9.44 2.26 15.92
C GLN A 181 10.10 2.37 17.30
N LYS A 182 11.44 2.51 17.36
CA LYS A 182 12.15 2.72 18.63
C LYS A 182 11.72 4.00 19.35
N CYS A 183 11.38 5.06 18.60
CA CYS A 183 10.85 6.29 19.15
C CYS A 183 9.45 6.10 19.76
N LEU A 184 8.57 5.34 19.11
CA LEU A 184 7.22 5.08 19.60
C LEU A 184 7.20 4.15 20.82
N GLU A 185 8.00 3.08 20.83
CA GLU A 185 8.13 2.14 21.96
C GLU A 185 8.83 2.78 23.18
N GLY A 186 9.75 3.71 22.95
CA GLY A 186 10.41 4.48 24.02
C GLY A 186 9.50 5.51 24.72
N VAL A 187 8.40 5.91 24.07
CA VAL A 187 7.40 6.82 24.67
C VAL A 187 6.37 6.06 25.50
N GLU A 188 6.02 4.82 25.13
CA GLU A 188 5.08 3.98 25.90
C GLU A 188 5.68 3.39 27.18
N THR A 189 7.01 3.43 27.36
CA THR A 189 7.69 2.93 28.57
C THR A 189 7.93 3.99 29.65
N LEU A 190 7.44 5.22 29.46
CA LEU A 190 7.59 6.36 30.39
C LEU A 190 6.25 6.83 31.02
N SER A 191 5.20 6.02 31.02
CA SER A 191 3.93 6.30 31.71
C SER A 191 3.74 5.48 32.97
#